data_AF-A0A6H1THV5-F1
#
_entry.id   AF-A0A6H1THV5-F1
#
_cell.length_a   1.000
_cell.length_b   1.000
_cell.length_c   1.000
_cell.angle_alpha   90.00
_cell.angle_beta   90.00
_cell.angle_gamma   90.00
#
_symmetry.space_group_name_H-M   'P 1'
#
loop_
_entity.id
_entity.type
_entity.pdbx_description
1 polymer ?
#
loop_
_entity_poly.entity_id
_entity_poly.type
_entity_poly.pdbx_seq_one_letter_code
_entity_poly.pdbx_strand_id
1 'polypeptide(L)'
;GIPSYIAILLDMPLRDVEQIVYFNSYVVLDPGNADTLVYKQLLTEDQWLEIEDRIYSEDSQLVGVEVGIGAEALLRLLSGINLEEEAEKLRGEIEARKG
;
A
#
# COMPACT_ATOMS: atom_id res chain seq x y z
N GLY A 1 -20.81 -11.24 -6.83
CA GLY A 1 -20.38 -9.98 -7.47
C GLY A 1 -19.23 -10.29 -8.41
N ILE A 2 -19.03 -9.46 -9.42
CA ILE A 2 -17.85 -9.57 -10.29
C ILE A 2 -16.62 -9.29 -9.41
N PRO A 3 -15.60 -10.17 -9.37
CA PRO A 3 -14.40 -9.90 -8.62
C PRO A 3 -13.67 -8.68 -9.18
N SER A 4 -13.17 -7.82 -8.29
CA SER A 4 -12.32 -6.71 -8.70
C SER A 4 -10.90 -7.22 -8.93
N TYR A 5 -10.47 -7.25 -10.18
CA TYR A 5 -9.11 -7.67 -10.55
C TYR A 5 -8.04 -6.78 -9.90
N ILE A 6 -8.31 -5.48 -9.74
CA ILE A 6 -7.38 -4.55 -9.09
C ILE A 6 -7.20 -4.92 -7.62
N ALA A 7 -8.30 -5.14 -6.91
CA ALA A 7 -8.24 -5.52 -5.49
C ALA A 7 -7.52 -6.86 -5.28
N ILE A 8 -7.75 -7.83 -6.18
CA ILE A 8 -7.07 -9.12 -6.16
C ILE A 8 -5.56 -8.96 -6.40
N LEU A 9 -5.16 -8.21 -7.43
CA LEU A 9 -3.75 -8.00 -7.74
C LEU A 9 -3.01 -7.28 -6.61
N LEU A 10 -3.69 -6.32 -5.97
CA LEU A 10 -3.12 -5.58 -4.84
C LEU A 10 -3.14 -6.38 -3.52
N ASP A 11 -3.81 -7.53 -3.47
CA ASP A 11 -4.10 -8.27 -2.22
C ASP A 11 -4.72 -7.35 -1.15
N MET A 12 -5.71 -6.57 -1.56
CA MET A 12 -6.42 -5.62 -0.69
C MET A 12 -7.93 -5.85 -0.74
N PRO A 13 -8.67 -5.58 0.35
CA PRO A 13 -10.13 -5.54 0.31
C PRO A 13 -10.63 -4.54 -0.73
N LEU A 14 -11.70 -4.90 -1.47
CA LEU A 14 -12.30 -4.00 -2.47
C LEU A 14 -12.66 -2.63 -1.89
N ARG A 15 -13.21 -2.62 -0.67
CA ARG A 15 -13.58 -1.38 0.04
C ARG A 15 -12.38 -0.45 0.24
N ASP A 16 -11.20 -0.99 0.51
CA ASP A 16 -10.00 -0.20 0.77
C ASP A 16 -9.49 0.45 -0.52
N VAL A 17 -9.53 -0.32 -1.62
CA VAL A 17 -9.24 0.20 -2.97
C VAL A 17 -10.22 1.31 -3.35
N GLU A 18 -11.52 1.15 -3.07
CA GLU A 18 -12.52 2.19 -3.30
C GLU A 18 -12.26 3.44 -2.46
N GLN A 19 -11.88 3.28 -1.18
CA GLN A 19 -11.54 4.41 -0.32
C GLN A 19 -10.38 5.24 -0.89
N ILE A 20 -9.36 4.59 -1.44
CA ILE A 20 -8.22 5.27 -2.07
C ILE A 20 -8.66 6.00 -3.35
N VAL A 21 -9.40 5.33 -4.24
CA VAL A 21 -9.86 5.90 -5.53
C VAL A 21 -10.78 7.09 -5.34
N TYR A 22 -11.68 7.02 -4.36
CA TYR A 22 -12.64 8.08 -4.05
C TYR A 22 -12.08 9.15 -3.12
N PHE A 23 -10.76 9.19 -2.90
CA PHE A 23 -10.09 10.20 -2.07
C PHE A 23 -10.55 10.23 -0.60
N ASN A 24 -11.03 9.11 -0.07
CA ASN A 24 -11.45 9.00 1.33
C ASN A 24 -10.30 8.57 2.26
N SER A 25 -9.26 7.95 1.72
CA SER A 25 -8.12 7.47 2.50
C SER A 25 -6.86 7.50 1.67
N TYR A 26 -5.75 7.82 2.33
CA TYR A 26 -4.42 7.70 1.77
C TYR A 26 -3.92 6.27 1.92
N VAL A 27 -2.89 5.91 1.16
CA VAL A 27 -2.21 4.63 1.23
C VAL A 27 -0.71 4.83 1.27
N VAL A 28 -0.03 4.09 2.14
CA VAL A 28 1.43 4.06 2.20
C VAL A 28 1.98 3.33 0.97
N LEU A 29 2.71 4.06 0.13
CA LEU A 29 3.37 3.58 -1.08
C LEU A 29 4.79 3.10 -0.80
N ASP A 30 5.48 3.74 0.15
CA ASP A 30 6.78 3.33 0.68
C ASP A 30 6.86 3.78 2.15
N PRO A 31 7.06 2.88 3.13
CA PRO A 31 7.25 3.29 4.51
C PRO A 31 8.62 3.96 4.77
N GLY A 32 9.56 3.90 3.83
CA GLY A 32 10.92 4.41 4.01
C GLY A 32 11.60 3.76 5.22
N ASN A 33 12.14 4.58 6.12
CA ASN A 33 12.70 4.14 7.40
C ASN A 33 11.71 4.26 8.58
N ALA A 34 10.42 4.48 8.33
CA ALA A 34 9.43 4.60 9.37
C ALA A 34 8.94 3.22 9.85
N ASP A 35 9.48 2.73 10.96
CA ASP A 35 9.08 1.42 11.55
C ASP A 35 7.59 1.34 11.94
N THR A 36 6.92 2.49 12.08
CA THR A 36 5.50 2.57 12.43
C THR A 36 4.56 2.50 11.23
N LEU A 37 5.09 2.56 10.00
CA LEU A 37 4.30 2.50 8.78
C LEU A 37 4.51 1.18 8.05
N VAL A 38 3.44 0.68 7.46
CA VAL A 38 3.46 -0.56 6.69
C VAL A 38 3.05 -0.27 5.25
N TYR A 39 3.75 -0.87 4.29
CA TYR A 39 3.36 -0.80 2.88
C TYR A 39 1.89 -1.23 2.69
N LYS A 40 1.13 -0.49 1.87
CA LYS A 40 -0.32 -0.64 1.64
C LYS A 40 -1.22 -0.35 2.86
N GLN A 41 -0.67 0.18 3.96
CA GLN A 41 -1.49 0.66 5.07
C GLN A 41 -2.35 1.84 4.64
N LEU A 42 -3.64 1.81 5.01
CA LEU A 42 -4.55 2.95 4.84
C LEU A 42 -4.35 3.95 5.97
N LEU A 43 -4.36 5.23 5.60
CA LEU A 43 -4.29 6.36 6.52
C LEU A 43 -5.49 7.26 6.31
N THR A 44 -6.09 7.69 7.42
CA THR A 44 -7.03 8.81 7.43
C THR A 44 -6.29 10.13 7.16
N GLU A 45 -7.04 11.18 6.81
CA GLU A 45 -6.47 12.52 6.62
C GLU A 45 -5.71 12.99 7.87
N ASP A 46 -6.32 12.87 9.06
CA ASP A 46 -5.68 13.25 10.33
C ASP A 46 -4.37 12.49 10.57
N GLN A 47 -4.34 11.17 10.33
CA GLN A 47 -3.13 10.38 10.46
C GLN A 47 -2.05 10.79 9.47
N TRP A 48 -2.43 11.09 8.22
CA TRP A 48 -1.48 11.56 7.23
C TRP A 48 -0.89 12.92 7.64
N LEU A 49 -1.71 13.86 8.10
CA LEU A 49 -1.24 15.17 8.58
C LEU A 49 -0.25 15.03 9.74
N GLU A 50 -0.52 14.17 10.71
CA GLU A 50 0.42 13.89 11.81
C GLU A 50 1.76 13.32 11.33
N ILE A 51 1.73 12.44 10.33
CA ILE A 51 2.94 11.86 9.72
C ILE A 51 3.70 12.93 8.93
N GLU A 52 2.98 13.74 8.15
CA GLU A 52 3.53 14.82 7.32
C GLU A 52 4.24 15.86 8.20
N ASP A 53 3.60 16.31 9.28
CA ASP A 53 4.20 17.22 10.27
C ASP A 53 5.48 16.65 10.87
N ARG A 54 5.49 15.33 11.17
CA ARG A 54 6.69 14.66 11.67
C ARG A 54 7.79 14.62 10.64
N ILE A 55 7.47 14.33 9.37
CA ILE A 55 8.44 14.28 8.26
C ILE A 55 9.16 15.62 8.11
N TYR A 56 8.43 16.73 8.18
CA TYR A 56 8.97 18.08 7.97
C TYR A 56 9.47 18.78 9.24
N SER A 57 9.40 18.13 10.41
CA SER A 57 9.97 18.67 11.64
C SER A 57 11.51 18.83 11.55
N GLU A 58 12.07 19.86 12.17
CA GLU A 58 13.50 20.18 12.08
C GLU A 58 14.42 19.05 12.61
N ASP A 59 13.93 18.28 13.58
CA ASP A 59 14.64 17.13 14.18
C ASP A 59 14.23 15.78 13.54
N SER A 60 13.48 15.79 12.44
CA SER A 60 12.98 14.57 11.79
C SER A 60 14.12 13.68 11.31
N GLN A 61 14.00 12.40 11.63
CA GLN A 61 14.84 11.34 11.08
C GLN A 61 14.12 10.52 10.00
N LEU A 62 12.87 10.85 9.68
CA LEU A 62 12.09 10.12 8.69
C LEU A 62 12.55 10.48 7.28
N VAL A 63 12.87 9.45 6.49
CA VAL A 63 13.36 9.58 5.12
C VAL A 63 12.70 8.51 4.24
N GLY A 64 12.28 8.90 3.04
CA GLY A 64 11.76 7.97 2.04
C GLY A 64 10.31 7.52 2.25
N VAL A 65 9.57 8.16 3.16
CA VAL A 65 8.13 7.89 3.32
C VAL A 65 7.39 8.44 2.10
N GLU A 66 6.72 7.57 1.35
CA GLU A 66 5.83 7.91 0.24
C GLU A 66 4.39 7.51 0.60
N VAL A 67 3.47 8.47 0.55
CA VAL A 67 2.04 8.27 0.77
C VAL A 67 1.29 8.85 -0.43
N GLY A 68 0.25 8.15 -0.89
CA GLY A 68 -0.52 8.57 -2.05
C GLY A 68 -2.02 8.43 -1.84
N ILE A 69 -2.79 9.04 -2.74
CA ILE A 69 -4.25 8.91 -2.79
C ILE A 69 -4.73 8.90 -4.25
N GLY A 70 -5.96 8.43 -4.48
CA GLY A 70 -6.58 8.43 -5.80
C GLY A 70 -6.03 7.37 -6.75
N ALA A 71 -6.35 7.53 -8.03
CA ALA A 71 -5.98 6.57 -9.07
C ALA A 71 -4.46 6.47 -9.30
N GLU A 72 -3.72 7.56 -9.08
CA GLU A 72 -2.25 7.57 -9.21
C GLU A 72 -1.59 6.67 -8.18
N ALA A 73 -2.06 6.70 -6.93
CA ALA A 73 -1.57 5.80 -5.88
C ALA A 73 -1.81 4.34 -6.23
N LEU A 74 -3.00 4.00 -6.74
CA LEU A 74 -3.26 2.63 -7.20
C LEU A 74 -2.35 2.22 -8.36
N LEU A 75 -2.12 3.12 -9.33
CA LEU A 75 -1.23 2.84 -10.45
C LEU A 75 0.20 2.60 -9.96
N ARG A 76 0.68 3.38 -8.99
CA ARG A 76 2.01 3.21 -8.38
C ARG A 76 2.14 1.87 -7.67
N LEU A 77 1.11 1.45 -6.91
CA LEU A 77 1.08 0.14 -6.26
C LEU A 77 1.09 -1.00 -7.29
N LEU A 78 0.25 -0.91 -8.32
CA LEU A 78 0.18 -1.92 -9.38
C LEU A 78 1.49 -2.03 -10.15
N SER A 79 2.16 -0.90 -10.39
CA SER A 79 3.45 -0.85 -11.10
C SER A 79 4.60 -1.46 -10.28
N GLY A 80 4.43 -1.63 -8.96
CA GLY A 80 5.37 -2.33 -8.09
C GLY A 80 5.24 -3.85 -8.12
N ILE A 81 4.20 -4.40 -8.76
CA ILE A 81 3.94 -5.84 -8.79
C ILE A 81 4.78 -6.50 -9.88
N ASN A 82 5.70 -7.37 -9.49
CA ASN A 82 6.32 -8.32 -10.40
C ASN A 82 5.49 -9.61 -10.49
N LEU A 83 4.72 -9.74 -11.57
CA LEU A 83 3.80 -10.87 -11.76
C LEU A 83 4.51 -12.24 -11.81
N GLU A 84 5.75 -12.29 -12.29
CA GLU A 84 6.51 -13.54 -12.37
C GLU A 84 6.94 -14.01 -10.97
N GLU A 85 7.48 -13.09 -10.18
CA GLU A 85 7.90 -13.33 -8.80
C GLU A 85 6.71 -13.70 -7.89
N GLU A 86 5.59 -12.97 -8.00
CA GLU A 86 4.38 -13.28 -7.24
C GLU A 86 3.81 -14.66 -7.63
N ALA A 87 3.83 -15.01 -8.92
CA ALA A 87 3.38 -16.32 -9.37
C ALA A 87 4.28 -17.45 -8.83
N GLU A 88 5.60 -17.26 -8.81
CA GLU A 88 6.54 -18.22 -8.25
C GLU A 88 6.34 -18.40 -6.74
N LYS A 89 6.22 -17.30 -6.01
CA LYS A 89 5.93 -17.29 -4.57
C LYS A 89 4.64 -18.03 -4.24
N LEU A 90 3.55 -17.73 -4.94
CA LEU A 90 2.25 -18.40 -4.76
C LEU A 90 2.34 -19.92 -5.01
N ARG A 91 3.07 -20.34 -6.05
CA ARG A 91 3.30 -21.77 -6.31
C ARG A 91 4.07 -22.43 -5.18
N GLY A 92 5.14 -21.80 -4.71
CA GLY A 92 5.92 -22.28 -3.57
C GLY A 92 5.11 -22.41 -2.28
N GLU A 93 4.26 -21.43 -1.97
CA GLU A 93 3.36 -21.48 -0.80
C GLU A 93 2.35 -22.65 -0.88
N ILE A 94 1.81 -22.93 -2.08
CA ILE A 94 0.89 -24.05 -2.30
C ILE A 94 1.60 -25.38 -2.09
N GLU A 95 2.84 -25.52 -2.56
CA GLU A 95 3.63 -26.73 -2.37
C GLU A 95 3.99 -26.95 -0.90
N ALA A 96 4.41 -25.89 -0.19
CA ALA A 96 4.74 -25.94 1.22
C ALA A 96 3.56 -26.33 2.12
N ARG A 97 2.34 -25.91 1.76
CA ARG A 97 1.10 -26.25 2.51
C ARG A 97 0.55 -27.66 2.21
N LYS A 98 1.09 -28.36 1.22
CA LYS A 98 0.68 -29.72 0.85
C LYS A 98 1.47 -30.82 1.57
N GLY A 99 2.46 -30.48 2.37
CA GLY A 99 3.16 -31.37 3.31
C GLY A 99 2.67 -31.19 4.73
#